data_AF-A0A7Z0T6X2-F1
#
_entry.id   AF-A0A7Z0T6X2-F1
#
_cell.length_a   1.000
_cell.length_b   1.000
_cell.length_c   1.000
_cell.angle_alpha   90.00
_cell.angle_beta   90.00
_cell.angle_gamma   90.00
#
_symmetry.space_group_name_H-M   'P 1'
#
loop_
_entity.id
_entity.type
_entity.pdbx_description
1 polymer ?
#
loop_
_entity_poly.entity_id
_entity_poly.type
_entity_poly.pdbx_seq_one_letter_code
_entity_poly.pdbx_strand_id
1 'polypeptide(L)'
;MKAFTLFALSSLSLLPLCSQAIPLNDDFALLLDVTLASDYRTRGISQTQNDPALQAGVTLAHSSGLYLGAWTSNVDFGGGLKTRQEVDYYAGWLWQATDDVSLDVGYLKYAYPKESQFNQSEAYGILSVYGVKLGAYYSADAPGIDSEQNSLYSYVGYETELPYDIGLKLRYGDMDFKDPHLFSRSGEAEDSYREWEIKLTHELAGVMLGLSYIDTDLSKSQCLSNWGFDDVCSATVVASLSKSF
;
A
#
# COMPACT_ATOMS: atom_id res chain seq x y z
N MET A 1 -13.49 -16.18 43.55
CA MET A 1 -12.74 -15.31 42.63
C MET A 1 -11.96 -16.24 41.71
N LYS A 2 -12.49 -16.51 40.52
CA LYS A 2 -11.92 -17.50 39.60
C LYS A 2 -10.87 -16.78 38.76
N ALA A 3 -9.64 -17.28 38.85
CA ALA A 3 -8.53 -16.89 37.99
C ALA A 3 -8.93 -17.16 36.54
N PHE A 4 -8.98 -16.10 35.73
CA PHE A 4 -8.98 -16.23 34.28
C PHE A 4 -7.53 -16.45 33.88
N THR A 5 -7.20 -17.72 33.63
CA THR A 5 -5.96 -18.13 32.99
C THR A 5 -5.91 -17.44 31.62
N LEU A 6 -4.96 -16.52 31.45
CA LEU A 6 -4.62 -15.92 30.15
C LEU A 6 -4.35 -17.06 29.18
N PHE A 7 -5.22 -17.23 28.18
CA PHE A 7 -4.83 -17.91 26.96
C PHE A 7 -3.79 -17.01 26.29
N ALA A 8 -2.56 -17.50 26.20
CA ALA A 8 -1.61 -16.99 25.25
C ALA A 8 -2.30 -16.99 23.88
N LEU A 9 -2.41 -15.84 23.23
CA LEU A 9 -2.72 -15.73 21.81
C LEU A 9 -1.53 -16.32 21.03
N SER A 10 -1.43 -17.65 21.04
CA SER A 10 -0.61 -18.43 20.14
C SER A 10 -1.51 -18.96 19.02
N SER A 11 -1.91 -18.06 18.13
CA SER A 11 -2.59 -18.38 16.87
C SER A 11 -2.24 -17.30 15.83
N LEU A 12 -0.93 -17.14 15.59
CA LEU A 12 -0.42 -16.69 14.29
C LEU A 12 -0.49 -17.90 13.36
N SER A 13 -1.49 -17.95 12.49
CA SER A 13 -1.46 -18.80 11.30
C SER A 13 -1.66 -17.91 10.08
N LEU A 14 -0.65 -17.91 9.21
CA LEU A 14 -0.48 -17.15 7.95
C LEU A 14 0.21 -15.78 8.06
N LEU A 15 0.86 -15.49 9.18
CA LEU A 15 2.00 -14.58 9.16
C LEU A 15 3.29 -15.41 9.28
N PRO A 16 4.32 -15.13 8.46
CA PRO A 16 5.65 -15.69 8.67
C PRO A 16 6.03 -15.57 10.15
N LEU A 17 6.57 -16.67 10.70
CA LEU A 17 6.77 -16.97 12.12
C LEU A 17 7.70 -16.01 12.90
N CYS A 18 7.98 -14.80 12.40
CA CYS A 18 9.00 -13.89 12.95
C CYS A 18 8.67 -12.38 12.94
N SER A 19 7.44 -11.94 12.65
CA SER A 19 7.06 -10.54 12.97
C SER A 19 6.81 -10.42 14.48
N GLN A 20 7.88 -10.22 15.27
CA GLN A 20 7.83 -10.15 16.72
C GLN A 20 7.52 -8.74 17.23
N ALA A 21 6.29 -8.28 16.99
CA ALA A 21 5.80 -6.99 17.47
C ALA A 21 6.39 -6.71 18.86
N ILE A 22 7.15 -5.63 19.01
CA ILE A 22 7.93 -5.36 20.22
C ILE A 22 6.92 -4.96 21.31
N PRO A 23 6.66 -5.80 22.32
CA PRO A 23 5.67 -5.46 23.33
C PRO A 23 6.21 -4.32 24.19
N LEU A 24 5.44 -3.25 24.32
CA LEU A 24 5.76 -2.12 25.20
C LEU A 24 5.12 -2.32 26.58
N ASN A 25 3.91 -2.87 26.61
CA ASN A 25 3.18 -3.32 27.80
C ASN A 25 2.05 -4.30 27.38
N ASP A 26 1.15 -4.62 28.30
CA ASP A 26 0.03 -5.56 28.06
C ASP A 26 -0.92 -5.12 26.93
N ASP A 27 -1.02 -3.81 26.70
CA ASP A 27 -1.96 -3.23 25.74
C ASP A 27 -1.29 -2.67 24.49
N PHE A 28 0.00 -2.35 24.52
CA PHE A 28 0.70 -1.69 23.42
C PHE A 28 1.86 -2.51 22.87
N ALA A 29 1.97 -2.54 21.54
CA ALA A 29 3.10 -3.12 20.83
C ALA A 29 3.59 -2.17 19.73
N LEU A 30 4.88 -2.24 19.42
CA LEU A 30 5.52 -1.50 18.33
C LEU A 30 5.85 -2.46 17.19
N LEU A 31 5.36 -2.15 16.00
CA LEU A 31 5.67 -2.86 14.76
C LEU A 31 6.66 -2.02 13.97
N LEU A 32 7.73 -2.63 13.48
CA LEU A 32 8.70 -1.96 12.61
C LEU A 32 8.84 -2.74 11.31
N ASP A 33 8.85 -2.03 10.19
CA ASP A 33 8.97 -2.64 8.88
C ASP A 33 10.08 -1.94 8.09
N VAL A 34 10.92 -2.72 7.41
CA VAL A 34 11.90 -2.21 6.45
C VAL A 34 11.78 -3.01 5.17
N THR A 35 11.64 -2.31 4.04
CA THR A 35 11.56 -2.94 2.72
C THR A 35 12.55 -2.28 1.77
N LEU A 36 13.30 -3.11 1.04
CA LEU A 36 14.03 -2.69 -0.16
C LEU A 36 13.29 -3.24 -1.37
N ALA A 37 12.89 -2.38 -2.28
CA ALA A 37 12.23 -2.76 -3.53
C ALA A 37 13.06 -2.28 -4.73
N SER A 38 12.98 -2.98 -5.85
CA SER A 38 13.58 -2.54 -7.11
C SER A 38 12.86 -1.33 -7.73
N ASP A 39 11.60 -1.12 -7.36
CA ASP A 39 10.74 0.01 -7.75
C ASP A 39 9.63 0.15 -6.69
N TYR A 40 9.33 1.38 -6.26
CA TYR A 40 8.17 1.64 -5.41
C TYR A 40 7.00 2.06 -6.29
N ARG A 41 5.94 1.25 -6.33
CA ARG A 41 4.74 1.53 -7.12
C ARG A 41 3.51 1.63 -6.22
N THR A 42 2.69 2.64 -6.50
CA THR A 42 1.38 2.85 -5.87
C THR A 42 0.33 2.85 -6.95
N ARG A 43 -0.71 1.99 -6.80
CA ARG A 43 -1.81 1.84 -7.77
C ARG A 43 -1.32 1.64 -9.20
N GLY A 44 -0.27 0.83 -9.37
CA GLY A 44 0.33 0.53 -10.67
C GLY A 44 1.38 1.54 -11.17
N ILE A 45 1.49 2.72 -10.55
CA ILE A 45 2.37 3.81 -11.02
C ILE A 45 3.66 3.88 -10.19
N SER A 46 4.81 3.91 -10.85
CA SER A 46 6.10 4.11 -10.18
C SER A 46 6.19 5.49 -9.52
N GLN A 47 6.60 5.48 -8.26
CA GLN A 47 6.88 6.65 -7.43
C GLN A 47 8.38 6.98 -7.41
N THR A 48 9.22 6.15 -8.03
CA THR A 48 10.68 6.29 -8.06
C THR A 48 11.25 6.28 -9.48
N GLN A 49 10.44 6.51 -10.52
CA GLN A 49 10.86 6.43 -11.93
C GLN A 49 11.56 5.09 -12.27
N ASN A 50 10.98 3.99 -11.81
CA ASN A 50 11.49 2.63 -12.00
C ASN A 50 12.86 2.36 -11.32
N ASP A 51 13.30 3.24 -10.41
CA ASP A 51 14.51 3.06 -9.60
C ASP A 51 14.24 2.44 -8.22
N PRO A 52 15.26 1.84 -7.58
CA PRO A 52 15.10 1.22 -6.26
C PRO A 52 14.59 2.15 -5.15
N ALA A 53 13.84 1.55 -4.23
CA ALA A 53 13.26 2.24 -3.09
C ALA A 53 13.62 1.56 -1.77
N LEU A 54 14.01 2.36 -0.78
CA LEU A 54 14.12 1.96 0.62
C LEU A 54 12.96 2.56 1.39
N GLN A 55 12.19 1.68 2.02
CA GLN A 55 10.96 1.98 2.72
C GLN A 55 11.11 1.57 4.17
N ALA A 56 10.57 2.38 5.09
CA ALA A 56 10.54 2.07 6.50
C ALA A 56 9.22 2.51 7.15
N GLY A 57 8.71 1.69 8.05
CA GLY A 57 7.47 1.93 8.77
C GLY A 57 7.64 1.71 10.28
N VAL A 58 6.87 2.47 11.05
CA VAL A 58 6.68 2.25 12.49
C VAL A 58 5.21 2.40 12.84
N THR A 59 4.65 1.41 13.53
CA THR A 59 3.25 1.43 13.98
C THR A 59 3.19 1.14 15.48
N LEU A 60 2.52 2.01 16.23
CA LEU A 60 2.08 1.74 17.59
C LEU A 60 0.68 1.12 17.53
N ALA A 61 0.57 -0.15 17.89
CA ALA A 61 -0.68 -0.89 17.95
C ALA A 61 -1.17 -1.01 19.40
N HIS A 62 -2.49 -0.95 19.59
CA HIS A 62 -3.16 -1.13 20.87
C HIS A 62 -4.05 -2.39 20.84
N SER A 63 -4.22 -3.06 21.98
CA SER A 63 -5.02 -4.28 22.16
C SER A 63 -6.49 -4.13 21.75
N SER A 64 -7.01 -2.90 21.74
CA SER A 64 -8.36 -2.58 21.24
C SER A 64 -8.49 -2.58 19.71
N GLY A 65 -7.39 -2.80 18.97
CA GLY A 65 -7.31 -2.69 17.52
C GLY A 65 -6.98 -1.29 17.00
N LEU A 66 -6.88 -0.27 17.89
CA LEU A 66 -6.45 1.06 17.48
C LEU A 66 -4.97 1.05 17.13
N TYR A 67 -4.59 1.78 16.10
CA TYR A 67 -3.18 1.97 15.76
C TYR A 67 -2.91 3.39 15.24
N LEU A 68 -1.66 3.80 15.37
CA LEU A 68 -1.11 4.98 14.72
C LEU A 68 0.31 4.69 14.26
N GLY A 69 0.75 5.32 13.18
CA GLY A 69 2.08 5.09 12.68
C GLY A 69 2.55 6.12 11.69
N ALA A 70 3.80 5.94 11.29
CA ALA A 70 4.42 6.68 10.23
C ALA A 70 5.15 5.73 9.28
N TRP A 71 5.19 6.09 8.01
CA TRP A 71 5.93 5.39 6.98
C TRP A 71 6.71 6.38 6.13
N THR A 72 7.82 5.96 5.54
CA THR A 72 8.61 6.80 4.65
C THR A 72 9.29 5.99 3.56
N SER A 73 9.48 6.61 2.40
CA SER A 73 10.27 6.09 1.29
C SER A 73 10.97 7.22 0.54
N ASN A 74 12.03 6.88 -0.19
CA ASN A 74 12.46 7.72 -1.29
C ASN A 74 11.43 7.68 -2.43
N VAL A 75 11.28 8.82 -3.10
CA VAL A 75 10.43 9.03 -4.28
C VAL A 75 11.14 9.97 -5.25
N ASP A 76 10.82 9.85 -6.54
CA ASP A 76 11.25 10.78 -7.58
C ASP A 76 10.18 10.88 -8.67
N PHE A 77 9.55 12.05 -8.78
CA PHE A 77 8.53 12.35 -9.78
C PHE A 77 9.11 13.06 -11.02
N GLY A 78 10.44 13.24 -11.07
CA GLY A 78 11.13 13.73 -12.27
C GLY A 78 10.79 15.17 -12.63
N GLY A 79 10.93 15.54 -13.92
CA GLY A 79 10.47 16.84 -14.43
C GLY A 79 11.15 18.08 -13.81
N GLY A 80 12.31 17.92 -13.15
CA GLY A 80 12.98 19.00 -12.42
C GLY A 80 12.44 19.23 -10.99
N LEU A 81 11.48 18.43 -10.54
CA LEU A 81 10.99 18.40 -9.17
C LEU A 81 12.09 17.92 -8.21
N LYS A 82 12.00 18.38 -6.97
CA LYS A 82 12.90 18.05 -5.86
C LYS A 82 12.28 17.02 -4.91
N THR A 83 11.30 16.25 -5.38
CA THR A 83 10.77 15.06 -4.69
C THR A 83 11.91 14.12 -4.35
N ARG A 84 12.11 13.85 -3.05
CA ARG A 84 13.14 12.92 -2.58
C ARG A 84 12.64 12.00 -1.47
N GLN A 85 11.50 12.35 -0.89
CA GLN A 85 10.96 11.67 0.27
C GLN A 85 9.45 11.85 0.30
N GLU A 86 8.78 10.75 0.58
CA GLU A 86 7.40 10.69 1.02
C GLU A 86 7.40 10.28 2.49
N VAL A 87 6.54 10.92 3.28
CA VAL A 87 6.29 10.58 4.67
C VAL A 87 4.79 10.49 4.87
N ASP A 88 4.33 9.32 5.27
CA ASP A 88 2.92 9.07 5.49
C ASP A 88 2.67 8.96 6.98
N TYR A 89 1.63 9.64 7.44
CA TYR A 89 1.12 9.50 8.80
C TYR A 89 -0.22 8.82 8.71
N TYR A 90 -0.43 7.79 9.52
CA TYR A 90 -1.69 7.07 9.51
C TYR A 90 -2.17 6.73 10.90
N ALA A 91 -3.48 6.62 11.02
CA ALA A 91 -4.15 6.11 12.21
C ALA A 91 -5.44 5.41 11.80
N GLY A 92 -5.83 4.41 12.57
CA GLY A 92 -7.04 3.66 12.26
C GLY A 92 -7.40 2.65 13.33
N TRP A 93 -8.32 1.77 12.96
CA TRP A 93 -8.87 0.75 13.81
C TRP A 93 -9.06 -0.55 13.03
N LEU A 94 -8.35 -1.59 13.48
CA LEU A 94 -8.49 -2.94 12.99
C LEU A 94 -9.44 -3.71 13.91
N TRP A 95 -10.60 -4.07 13.37
CA TRP A 95 -11.53 -4.98 14.00
C TRP A 95 -11.35 -6.41 13.50
N GLN A 96 -10.88 -7.30 14.37
CA GLN A 96 -10.79 -8.72 14.08
C GLN A 96 -12.05 -9.44 14.60
N ALA A 97 -12.92 -9.88 13.70
CA ALA A 97 -14.16 -10.58 14.07
C ALA A 97 -13.91 -12.07 14.30
N THR A 98 -13.12 -12.69 13.42
CA THR A 98 -12.67 -14.09 13.47
C THR A 98 -11.29 -14.16 12.83
N ASP A 99 -10.62 -15.32 12.81
CA ASP A 99 -9.33 -15.47 12.14
C ASP A 99 -9.39 -15.15 10.63
N ASP A 100 -10.53 -15.41 9.99
CA ASP A 100 -10.74 -15.22 8.54
C ASP A 100 -11.49 -13.93 8.16
N VAL A 101 -11.98 -13.17 9.15
CA VAL A 101 -12.83 -11.99 8.92
C VAL A 101 -12.34 -10.81 9.74
N SER A 102 -11.96 -9.74 9.03
CA SER A 102 -11.51 -8.47 9.64
C SER A 102 -11.97 -7.26 8.84
N LEU A 103 -12.08 -6.13 9.53
CA LEU A 103 -12.33 -4.82 8.95
C LEU A 103 -11.26 -3.85 9.45
N ASP A 104 -10.52 -3.25 8.52
CA ASP A 104 -9.61 -2.14 8.81
C ASP A 104 -10.23 -0.84 8.28
N VAL A 105 -10.31 0.18 9.12
CA VAL A 105 -10.72 1.53 8.71
C VAL A 105 -9.72 2.53 9.24
N GLY A 106 -9.34 3.49 8.42
CA GLY A 106 -8.29 4.41 8.79
C GLY A 106 -8.23 5.67 7.97
N TYR A 107 -7.24 6.48 8.32
CA TYR A 107 -6.91 7.72 7.66
C TYR A 107 -5.40 7.79 7.43
N LEU A 108 -5.00 8.26 6.25
CA LEU A 108 -3.63 8.54 5.88
C LEU A 108 -3.47 10.02 5.52
N LYS A 109 -2.31 10.58 5.88
CA LYS A 109 -1.82 11.85 5.38
C LYS A 109 -0.47 11.64 4.70
N TYR A 110 -0.45 11.83 3.39
CA TYR A 110 0.76 11.80 2.59
C TYR A 110 1.42 13.18 2.62
N ALA A 111 2.71 13.22 2.94
CA ALA A 111 3.48 14.45 3.01
C ALA A 111 4.78 14.34 2.19
N TYR A 112 5.00 15.33 1.34
CA TYR A 112 6.17 15.48 0.46
C TYR A 112 6.93 16.75 0.87
N PRO A 113 7.91 16.67 1.79
CA PRO A 113 8.51 17.85 2.43
C PRO A 113 9.13 18.89 1.48
N LYS A 114 9.54 18.48 0.28
CA LYS A 114 10.15 19.37 -0.73
C LYS A 114 9.21 19.76 -1.87
N GLU A 115 8.03 19.14 -1.96
CA GLU A 115 7.08 19.31 -3.06
C GLU A 115 5.66 19.19 -2.50
N SER A 116 5.30 20.10 -1.58
CA SER A 116 4.08 20.02 -0.79
C SER A 116 2.79 20.09 -1.60
N GLN A 117 2.85 20.50 -2.88
CA GLN A 117 1.70 20.44 -3.78
C GLN A 117 1.18 19.03 -4.04
N PHE A 118 1.97 17.99 -3.71
CA PHE A 118 1.53 16.59 -3.79
C PHE A 118 0.96 16.07 -2.47
N ASN A 119 0.94 16.88 -1.40
CA ASN A 119 0.38 16.45 -0.13
C ASN A 119 -1.11 16.18 -0.29
N GLN A 120 -1.56 15.01 0.16
CA GLN A 120 -2.96 14.61 0.09
C GLN A 120 -3.32 13.77 1.30
N SER A 121 -4.61 13.49 1.45
CA SER A 121 -5.12 12.70 2.56
C SER A 121 -6.16 11.71 2.07
N GLU A 122 -6.23 10.56 2.71
CA GLU A 122 -7.15 9.49 2.32
C GLU A 122 -7.83 8.90 3.55
N ALA A 123 -9.16 8.75 3.49
CA ALA A 123 -9.88 7.85 4.38
C ALA A 123 -10.06 6.52 3.67
N TYR A 124 -9.92 5.41 4.39
CA TYR A 124 -10.00 4.08 3.78
C TYR A 124 -10.78 3.08 4.61
N GLY A 125 -11.22 2.03 3.92
CA GLY A 125 -11.78 0.82 4.52
C GLY A 125 -11.36 -0.41 3.74
N ILE A 126 -10.99 -1.48 4.45
CA ILE A 126 -10.62 -2.78 3.87
C ILE A 126 -11.35 -3.88 4.64
N LEU A 127 -12.21 -4.60 3.94
CA LEU A 127 -12.85 -5.80 4.44
C LEU A 127 -12.08 -7.03 3.95
N SER A 128 -11.62 -7.87 4.87
CA SER A 128 -11.02 -9.17 4.56
C SER A 128 -11.94 -10.29 4.98
N VAL A 129 -12.23 -11.23 4.07
CA VAL A 129 -13.14 -12.37 4.28
C VAL A 129 -12.60 -13.60 3.56
N TYR A 130 -12.12 -14.61 4.31
CA TYR A 130 -11.58 -15.87 3.78
C TYR A 130 -10.55 -15.67 2.65
N GLY A 131 -9.59 -14.76 2.88
CA GLY A 131 -8.54 -14.40 1.92
C GLY A 131 -8.96 -13.39 0.85
N VAL A 132 -10.25 -13.17 0.62
CA VAL A 132 -10.74 -12.09 -0.27
C VAL A 132 -10.62 -10.75 0.44
N LYS A 133 -10.10 -9.74 -0.26
CA LYS A 133 -10.00 -8.36 0.21
C LYS A 133 -10.84 -7.43 -0.66
N LEU A 134 -11.65 -6.59 -0.02
CA LEU A 134 -12.38 -5.50 -0.66
C LEU A 134 -11.91 -4.20 -0.04
N GLY A 135 -11.18 -3.38 -0.81
CA GLY A 135 -10.59 -2.14 -0.33
C GLY A 135 -11.14 -0.92 -1.06
N ALA A 136 -11.27 0.19 -0.33
CA ALA A 136 -11.60 1.50 -0.90
C ALA A 136 -10.84 2.61 -0.15
N TYR A 137 -10.32 3.57 -0.90
CA TYR A 137 -9.56 4.74 -0.44
C TYR A 137 -10.16 5.97 -1.10
N TYR A 138 -10.64 6.91 -0.30
CA TYR A 138 -11.23 8.14 -0.76
C TYR A 138 -10.38 9.33 -0.35
N SER A 139 -10.04 10.18 -1.31
CA SER A 139 -9.39 11.48 -1.07
C SER A 139 -10.30 12.61 -1.54
N ALA A 140 -10.31 13.70 -0.77
CA ALA A 140 -10.97 14.95 -1.16
C ALA A 140 -9.97 16.05 -1.57
N ASP A 141 -8.67 15.78 -1.40
CA ASP A 141 -7.54 16.69 -1.58
C ASP A 141 -6.45 16.03 -2.43
N ALA A 142 -6.81 15.15 -3.36
CA ALA A 142 -5.86 14.53 -4.27
C ALA A 142 -5.33 15.56 -5.27
N PRO A 143 -4.05 15.51 -5.68
CA PRO A 143 -3.51 16.41 -6.69
C PRO A 143 -4.27 16.25 -8.02
N GLY A 144 -4.78 17.36 -8.54
CA GLY A 144 -5.33 17.47 -9.89
C GLY A 144 -4.44 18.33 -10.79
N ILE A 145 -4.86 18.53 -12.05
CA ILE A 145 -4.08 19.30 -13.05
C ILE A 145 -3.99 20.78 -12.64
N ASP A 146 -5.13 21.37 -12.26
CA ASP A 146 -5.23 22.80 -11.94
C ASP A 146 -5.49 23.06 -10.45
N SER A 147 -6.13 22.12 -9.75
CA SER A 147 -6.47 22.21 -8.34
C SER A 147 -6.55 20.84 -7.70
N GLU A 148 -6.70 20.81 -6.37
CA GLU A 148 -7.12 19.60 -5.66
C GLU A 148 -8.44 19.07 -6.23
N GLN A 149 -8.59 17.75 -6.20
CA GLN A 149 -9.76 17.02 -6.67
C GLN A 149 -10.11 15.85 -5.75
N ASN A 150 -11.30 15.31 -5.94
CA ASN A 150 -11.66 14.06 -5.30
C ASN A 150 -11.10 12.89 -6.10
N SER A 151 -10.69 11.82 -5.42
CA SER A 151 -10.40 10.54 -6.06
C SER A 151 -10.91 9.38 -5.22
N LEU A 152 -11.22 8.28 -5.90
CA LEU A 152 -11.59 7.01 -5.30
C LEU A 152 -10.74 5.91 -5.92
N TYR A 153 -9.94 5.24 -5.09
CA TYR A 153 -9.32 3.99 -5.46
C TYR A 153 -10.08 2.84 -4.81
N SER A 154 -10.51 1.86 -5.59
CA SER A 154 -11.16 0.66 -5.07
C SER A 154 -10.52 -0.59 -5.64
N TYR A 155 -10.48 -1.68 -4.89
CA TYR A 155 -9.91 -2.93 -5.39
C TYR A 155 -10.60 -4.17 -4.82
N VAL A 156 -10.50 -5.25 -5.60
CA VAL A 156 -10.68 -6.62 -5.13
C VAL A 156 -9.33 -7.33 -5.13
N GLY A 157 -9.04 -8.03 -4.05
CA GLY A 157 -7.84 -8.81 -3.89
C GLY A 157 -8.12 -10.21 -3.38
N TYR A 158 -7.14 -11.09 -3.54
CA TYR A 158 -7.15 -12.42 -2.94
C TYR A 158 -5.76 -12.77 -2.44
N GLU A 159 -5.66 -13.20 -1.20
CA GLU A 159 -4.44 -13.66 -0.57
C GLU A 159 -4.60 -15.11 -0.11
N THR A 160 -3.61 -15.94 -0.42
CA THR A 160 -3.58 -17.34 0.01
C THR A 160 -2.14 -17.84 0.09
N GLU A 161 -1.96 -19.02 0.66
CA GLU A 161 -0.69 -19.72 0.69
C GLU A 161 -0.74 -20.93 -0.24
N LEU A 162 0.22 -20.99 -1.16
CA LEU A 162 0.44 -22.10 -2.07
C LEU A 162 1.41 -23.11 -1.43
N PRO A 163 1.54 -24.33 -1.99
CA PRO A 163 2.55 -25.28 -1.54
C PRO A 163 3.96 -24.68 -1.48
N TYR A 164 4.79 -25.23 -0.59
CA TYR A 164 6.17 -24.76 -0.33
C TYR A 164 6.26 -23.38 0.33
N ASP A 165 5.27 -23.02 1.15
CA ASP A 165 5.24 -21.77 1.90
C ASP A 165 5.38 -20.55 0.98
N ILE A 166 4.73 -20.62 -0.19
CA ILE A 166 4.71 -19.55 -1.18
C ILE A 166 3.41 -18.78 -0.98
N GLY A 167 3.50 -17.55 -0.49
CA GLY A 167 2.36 -16.64 -0.46
C GLY A 167 2.00 -16.18 -1.87
N LEU A 168 0.71 -16.16 -2.19
CA LEU A 168 0.14 -15.57 -3.39
C LEU A 168 -0.73 -14.39 -3.00
N LYS A 169 -0.49 -13.24 -3.63
CA LYS A 169 -1.38 -12.07 -3.55
C LYS A 169 -1.79 -11.66 -4.95
N LEU A 170 -3.09 -11.48 -5.13
CA LEU A 170 -3.71 -10.99 -6.35
C LEU A 170 -4.42 -9.68 -6.01
N ARG A 171 -4.31 -8.69 -6.89
CA ARG A 171 -5.08 -7.44 -6.80
C ARG A 171 -5.54 -7.01 -8.18
N TYR A 172 -6.78 -6.54 -8.27
CA TYR A 172 -7.30 -5.77 -9.39
C TYR A 172 -7.98 -4.53 -8.83
N GLY A 173 -7.47 -3.37 -9.21
CA GLY A 173 -7.90 -2.07 -8.71
C GLY A 173 -8.38 -1.14 -9.81
N ASP A 174 -9.23 -0.20 -9.44
CA ASP A 174 -9.77 0.87 -10.27
C ASP A 174 -9.52 2.19 -9.55
N MET A 175 -8.83 3.10 -10.24
CA MET A 175 -8.54 4.45 -9.77
C MET A 175 -9.42 5.42 -10.57
N ASP A 176 -10.38 6.02 -9.90
CA ASP A 176 -11.30 7.02 -10.43
C ASP A 176 -10.88 8.42 -9.93
N PHE A 177 -10.42 9.24 -10.86
CA PHE A 177 -10.28 10.68 -10.69
C PHE A 177 -11.62 11.30 -11.05
N LYS A 178 -12.25 12.04 -10.12
CA LYS A 178 -13.58 12.64 -10.34
C LYS A 178 -13.70 13.44 -11.65
N ASP A 179 -12.60 14.02 -12.11
CA ASP A 179 -12.51 14.84 -13.31
C ASP A 179 -11.47 14.25 -14.29
N PRO A 180 -11.64 14.41 -15.62
CA PRO A 180 -10.72 13.82 -16.60
C PRO A 180 -9.27 14.26 -16.40
N HIS A 181 -8.39 13.27 -16.36
CA HIS A 181 -6.99 13.44 -15.97
C HIS A 181 -6.02 12.71 -16.92
N LEU A 182 -6.55 11.85 -17.78
CA LEU A 182 -5.78 10.94 -18.62
C LEU A 182 -6.07 11.25 -20.10
N PHE A 183 -5.09 11.80 -20.82
CA PHE A 183 -5.29 12.24 -22.20
C PHE A 183 -4.56 11.33 -23.18
N SER A 184 -5.31 10.74 -24.11
CA SER A 184 -4.74 9.95 -25.19
C SER A 184 -4.21 10.84 -26.32
N ARG A 185 -3.42 10.25 -27.24
CA ARG A 185 -2.95 10.97 -28.43
C ARG A 185 -4.07 11.39 -29.39
N SER A 186 -5.22 10.71 -29.37
CA SER A 186 -6.41 11.09 -30.13
C SER A 186 -7.15 12.29 -29.53
N GLY A 187 -6.77 12.73 -28.33
CA GLY A 187 -7.45 13.80 -27.59
C GLY A 187 -8.64 13.32 -26.78
N GLU A 188 -8.81 12.01 -26.62
CA GLU A 188 -9.79 11.44 -25.70
C GLU A 188 -9.30 11.63 -24.26
N ALA A 189 -10.21 12.06 -23.39
CA ALA A 189 -9.94 12.30 -21.99
C ALA A 189 -10.69 11.26 -21.17
N GLU A 190 -9.97 10.54 -20.33
CA GLU A 190 -10.49 9.57 -19.38
C GLU A 190 -10.24 10.07 -17.95
N ASP A 191 -11.13 9.64 -17.07
CA ASP A 191 -11.17 10.00 -15.67
C ASP A 191 -10.74 8.84 -14.77
N SER A 192 -10.58 7.64 -15.33
CA SER A 192 -10.27 6.44 -14.57
C SER A 192 -9.31 5.51 -15.30
N TYR A 193 -8.59 4.68 -14.55
CA TYR A 193 -7.79 3.58 -15.07
C TYR A 193 -7.80 2.39 -14.12
N ARG A 194 -7.43 1.21 -14.62
CA ARG A 194 -7.27 0.00 -13.81
C ARG A 194 -5.83 -0.44 -13.71
N GLU A 195 -5.54 -1.10 -12.61
CA GLU A 195 -4.25 -1.71 -12.33
C GLU A 195 -4.43 -3.13 -11.79
N TRP A 196 -3.41 -3.95 -11.97
CA TRP A 196 -3.40 -5.28 -11.38
C TRP A 196 -2.02 -5.69 -10.90
N GLU A 197 -2.00 -6.51 -9.86
CA GLU A 197 -0.79 -7.09 -9.28
C GLU A 197 -0.96 -8.59 -9.09
N ILE A 198 0.08 -9.33 -9.48
CA ILE A 198 0.30 -10.73 -9.09
C ILE A 198 1.62 -10.77 -8.33
N LYS A 199 1.56 -11.08 -7.04
CA LYS A 199 2.73 -11.15 -6.18
C LYS A 199 2.91 -12.54 -5.59
N LEU A 200 4.14 -13.04 -5.70
CA LEU A 200 4.59 -14.21 -4.98
C LEU A 200 5.53 -13.77 -3.85
N THR A 201 5.39 -14.39 -2.69
CA THR A 201 6.28 -14.16 -1.54
C THR A 201 6.79 -15.47 -0.99
N HIS A 202 8.03 -15.47 -0.51
CA HIS A 202 8.60 -16.61 0.20
C HIS A 202 9.48 -16.10 1.32
N GLU A 203 9.33 -16.67 2.53
CA GLU A 203 10.17 -16.31 3.66
C GLU A 203 11.46 -17.12 3.64
N LEU A 204 12.60 -16.44 3.70
CA LEU A 204 13.91 -17.07 3.82
C LEU A 204 14.69 -16.41 4.96
N ALA A 205 14.96 -17.19 6.01
CA ALA A 205 15.75 -16.77 7.17
C ALA A 205 15.26 -15.46 7.84
N GLY A 206 13.95 -15.30 8.00
CA GLY A 206 13.34 -14.11 8.62
C GLY A 206 13.32 -12.88 7.72
N VAL A 207 13.57 -13.05 6.42
CA VAL A 207 13.41 -12.01 5.40
C VAL A 207 12.39 -12.51 4.38
N MET A 208 11.38 -11.69 4.10
CA MET A 208 10.39 -11.98 3.08
C MET A 208 10.93 -11.54 1.72
N LEU A 209 11.13 -12.52 0.83
CA LEU A 209 11.40 -12.29 -0.58
C LEU A 209 10.07 -12.07 -1.29
N GLY A 210 9.99 -11.07 -2.16
CA GLY A 210 8.80 -10.79 -2.96
C GLY A 210 9.14 -10.60 -4.43
N LEU A 211 8.25 -11.08 -5.30
CA LEU A 211 8.28 -10.84 -6.73
C LEU A 211 6.87 -10.48 -7.20
N SER A 212 6.69 -9.27 -7.69
CA SER A 212 5.40 -8.76 -8.18
C SER A 212 5.46 -8.52 -9.69
N TYR A 213 4.44 -8.94 -10.42
CA TYR A 213 4.11 -8.40 -11.73
C TYR A 213 3.01 -7.35 -11.54
N ILE A 214 3.26 -6.12 -11.99
CA ILE A 214 2.36 -4.97 -11.83
C ILE A 214 2.16 -4.33 -13.19
N ASP A 215 0.92 -3.99 -13.54
CA ASP A 215 0.60 -3.38 -14.83
C ASP A 215 -0.70 -2.55 -14.74
N THR A 216 -0.96 -1.73 -15.76
CA THR A 216 -2.15 -0.88 -15.87
C THR A 216 -2.75 -0.98 -17.27
N ASP A 217 -4.02 -0.57 -17.43
CA ASP A 217 -4.63 -0.42 -18.77
C ASP A 217 -4.31 0.92 -19.45
N LEU A 218 -3.44 1.74 -18.85
CA LEU A 218 -3.03 3.05 -19.37
C LEU A 218 -2.21 2.91 -20.65
N SER A 219 -2.59 3.67 -21.68
CA SER A 219 -1.72 3.87 -22.84
C SER A 219 -0.49 4.72 -22.49
N LYS A 220 0.58 4.55 -23.27
CA LYS A 220 1.78 5.42 -23.18
C LYS A 220 1.46 6.91 -23.24
N SER A 221 0.47 7.31 -24.05
CA SER A 221 0.06 8.71 -24.15
C SER A 221 -0.63 9.21 -22.89
N GLN A 222 -1.51 8.40 -22.28
CA GLN A 222 -2.18 8.76 -21.04
C GLN A 222 -1.20 8.82 -19.87
N CYS A 223 -0.26 7.86 -19.82
CA CYS A 223 0.83 7.87 -18.86
C CYS A 223 1.67 9.16 -18.98
N LEU A 224 2.11 9.46 -20.20
CA LEU A 224 2.88 10.66 -20.50
C LEU A 224 2.11 11.95 -20.17
N SER A 225 0.82 12.02 -20.48
CA SER A 225 0.01 13.22 -20.24
C SER A 225 -0.09 13.57 -18.77
N ASN A 226 -0.15 12.55 -17.92
CA ASN A 226 -0.44 12.74 -16.51
C ASN A 226 0.82 12.81 -15.65
N TRP A 227 1.78 11.91 -15.89
CA TRP A 227 3.01 11.82 -15.08
C TRP A 227 4.24 12.39 -15.78
N GLY A 228 4.15 12.79 -17.06
CA GLY A 228 5.28 13.33 -17.81
C GLY A 228 6.27 12.28 -18.33
N PHE A 229 5.98 10.99 -18.12
CA PHE A 229 6.80 9.85 -18.55
C PHE A 229 5.91 8.76 -19.15
N ASP A 230 6.39 8.03 -20.16
CA ASP A 230 5.60 7.00 -20.85
C ASP A 230 5.81 5.57 -20.32
N ASP A 231 6.72 5.38 -19.37
CA ASP A 231 7.18 4.08 -18.85
C ASP A 231 6.81 3.84 -17.38
N VAL A 232 6.56 4.87 -16.58
CA VAL A 232 6.22 4.76 -15.15
C VAL A 232 4.87 4.08 -14.85
N CYS A 233 4.03 3.88 -15.86
CA CYS A 233 2.75 3.16 -15.77
C CYS A 233 2.77 1.79 -16.44
N SER A 234 3.87 1.44 -17.13
CA SER A 234 3.96 0.21 -17.92
C SER A 234 4.15 -1.03 -17.04
N ALA A 235 3.81 -2.19 -17.61
CA ALA A 235 4.07 -3.51 -17.06
C ALA A 235 5.51 -3.67 -16.54
N THR A 236 5.65 -4.02 -15.26
CA THR A 236 6.94 -4.14 -14.58
C THR A 236 6.96 -5.34 -13.65
N VAL A 237 8.13 -5.97 -13.55
CA VAL A 237 8.42 -6.95 -12.50
C VAL A 237 9.22 -6.26 -11.39
N VAL A 238 8.68 -6.27 -10.17
CA VAL A 238 9.30 -5.68 -8.98
C VAL A 238 9.79 -6.77 -8.05
N ALA A 239 11.07 -6.73 -7.70
CA ALA A 239 11.64 -7.57 -6.65
C ALA A 239 11.69 -6.79 -5.33
N SER A 240 11.37 -7.46 -4.21
CA SER A 240 11.42 -6.86 -2.89
C SER A 240 12.05 -7.77 -1.83
N LEU A 241 12.71 -7.16 -0.85
CA LEU A 241 13.16 -7.77 0.38
C LEU A 241 12.53 -7.01 1.54
N SER A 242 11.76 -7.69 2.37
CA SER A 242 11.08 -7.07 3.51
C SER A 242 11.45 -7.78 4.81
N LYS A 243 11.60 -7.00 5.88
CA LYS A 243 11.78 -7.52 7.23
C LYS A 243 10.92 -6.72 8.19
N SER A 244 10.11 -7.44 8.94
CA SER A 244 9.29 -6.90 10.03
C SER A 244 9.92 -7.31 11.36
N PHE A 245 9.88 -6.40 12.33
CA PHE A 245 10.29 -6.62 13.71
C PHE A 245 9.08 -6.47 14.59
#